data_AF-A0A3M2U5Y6-F1
#
_entry.id   AF-A0A3M2U5Y6-F1
#
_cell.length_a   1.000
_cell.length_b   1.000
_cell.length_c   1.000
_cell.angle_alpha   90.00
_cell.angle_beta   90.00
_cell.angle_gamma   90.00
#
_symmetry.space_group_name_H-M   'P 1'
#
loop_
_entity.id
_entity.type
_entity.pdbx_description
1 polymer ?
#
loop_
_entity_poly.entity_id
_entity_poly.type
_entity_poly.pdbx_seq_one_letter_code
_entity_poly.pdbx_strand_id
1 'polypeptide(L)'
;ESVGTGALTDNPPKQFDGFSVSLKGNALAAGDIFKVTPTRNGASGISVVLTDPKDIAAAAPLTATAGASNSGTGGFTQPVLSTKSNIYNSVQTADLRNAVKDSAPMKLVMGAVSSTGVQSYTLINASGSPVLDQNGSAVSGTIIQGQSNALKLSVGYTDNTTTPASKTAFEVQMTLSGSPLANDTFSIGLTGAGSSDNRNALAIVGLQTAKTVGVTNGGVGTSLSGAYSDLVSVVGTLAGQGKSDVTASAAVVAQAKSARDSVSGVSLDEEAANLIKYQQYYTASSQIIKAAQTIFSTLINSL
;
A
#
# COMPACT_ATOMS: atom_id res chain seq x y z
N GLU A 1 14.84 -7.24 -10.56
CA GLU A 1 14.43 -6.25 -11.57
C GLU A 1 15.00 -4.90 -11.21
N SER A 2 15.43 -4.10 -12.19
CA SER A 2 15.80 -2.71 -11.94
C SER A 2 14.52 -1.87 -11.93
N VAL A 3 14.27 -1.14 -10.85
CA VAL A 3 13.10 -0.24 -10.72
C VAL A 3 13.25 1.06 -11.52
N GLY A 4 14.39 1.24 -12.18
CA GLY A 4 14.70 2.38 -13.05
C GLY A 4 16.07 2.97 -12.79
N THR A 5 16.40 4.02 -13.55
CA THR A 5 17.59 4.85 -13.38
C THR A 5 17.17 6.31 -13.24
N GLY A 6 17.87 7.10 -12.43
CA GLY A 6 17.60 8.54 -12.27
C GLY A 6 18.81 9.25 -11.71
N ALA A 7 18.82 10.58 -11.80
CA ALA A 7 19.87 11.39 -11.22
C ALA A 7 19.41 11.94 -9.86
N LEU A 8 20.32 12.00 -8.89
CA LEU A 8 20.05 12.61 -7.59
C LEU A 8 19.77 14.13 -7.68
N THR A 9 20.07 14.74 -8.83
CA THR A 9 19.86 16.15 -9.14
C THR A 9 18.53 16.43 -9.85
N ASP A 10 17.70 15.42 -10.12
CA ASP A 10 16.42 15.59 -10.80
C ASP A 10 15.50 16.51 -9.98
N ASN A 11 14.83 17.47 -10.63
CA ASN A 11 13.86 18.37 -10.01
C ASN A 11 12.55 18.43 -10.85
N PRO A 12 11.44 17.85 -10.38
CA PRO A 12 11.30 17.17 -9.09
C PRO A 12 12.09 15.85 -9.04
N PRO A 13 12.47 15.37 -7.83
CA PRO A 13 13.17 14.10 -7.68
C PRO A 13 12.43 12.96 -8.37
N LYS A 14 13.18 12.13 -9.10
CA LYS A 14 12.59 10.95 -9.74
C LYS A 14 12.04 9.99 -8.68
N GLN A 15 10.86 9.46 -8.97
CA GLN A 15 10.17 8.49 -8.12
C GLN A 15 10.44 7.07 -8.65
N PHE A 16 10.70 6.14 -7.72
CA PHE A 16 10.90 4.72 -7.94
C PHE A 16 9.90 3.98 -7.05
N ASP A 17 8.90 3.32 -7.65
CA ASP A 17 7.83 2.60 -6.93
C ASP A 17 7.19 3.41 -5.78
N GLY A 18 7.01 4.72 -6.00
CA GLY A 18 6.42 5.64 -5.04
C GLY A 18 7.39 6.25 -4.02
N PHE A 19 8.69 5.96 -4.11
CA PHE A 19 9.73 6.57 -3.27
C PHE A 19 10.66 7.46 -4.09
N SER A 20 11.04 8.61 -3.54
CA SER A 20 12.15 9.41 -4.07
C SER A 20 13.36 9.22 -3.18
N VAL A 21 14.54 9.18 -3.79
CA VAL A 21 15.81 9.10 -3.08
C VAL A 21 16.53 10.42 -3.30
N SER A 22 16.88 11.08 -2.21
CA SER A 22 17.75 12.27 -2.23
C SER A 22 18.98 11.99 -1.39
N LEU A 23 20.12 12.50 -1.84
CA LEU A 23 21.36 12.44 -1.10
C LEU A 23 21.47 13.68 -0.22
N LYS A 24 21.48 13.46 1.09
CA LYS A 24 21.76 14.52 2.07
C LYS A 24 23.11 14.20 2.72
N GLY A 25 24.19 14.77 2.19
CA GLY A 25 25.55 14.53 2.70
C GLY A 25 26.64 14.66 1.64
N ASN A 26 27.77 14.00 1.90
CA ASN A 26 28.94 14.00 1.01
C ASN A 26 28.65 13.29 -0.32
N ALA A 27 29.48 13.60 -1.33
CA ALA A 27 29.41 12.96 -2.64
C ALA A 27 29.58 11.43 -2.55
N LEU A 28 28.84 10.71 -3.40
CA LEU A 28 28.99 9.26 -3.58
C LEU A 28 30.22 8.96 -4.45
N ALA A 29 30.89 7.85 -4.16
CA ALA A 29 31.95 7.31 -5.01
C ALA A 29 31.37 6.38 -6.08
N ALA A 30 32.07 6.26 -7.21
CA ALA A 30 31.70 5.30 -8.23
C ALA A 30 31.78 3.87 -7.67
N GLY A 31 30.68 3.12 -7.75
CA GLY A 31 30.57 1.76 -7.23
C GLY A 31 29.91 1.63 -5.86
N ASP A 32 29.50 2.73 -5.23
CA ASP A 32 28.73 2.67 -3.98
C ASP A 32 27.39 1.93 -4.18
N ILE A 33 27.07 1.02 -3.25
CA ILE A 33 25.83 0.24 -3.26
C ILE A 33 25.10 0.45 -1.93
N PHE A 34 23.83 0.81 -2.02
CA PHE A 34 22.95 0.99 -0.87
C PHE A 34 21.78 0.02 -0.93
N LYS A 35 21.45 -0.61 0.20
CA LYS A 35 20.25 -1.43 0.34
C LYS A 35 19.14 -0.58 0.97
N VAL A 36 18.04 -0.43 0.25
CA VAL A 36 16.84 0.26 0.74
C VAL A 36 15.76 -0.78 1.05
N THR A 37 15.16 -0.70 2.24
CA THR A 37 14.05 -1.58 2.66
C THR A 37 12.87 -0.75 3.18
N PRO A 38 12.11 -0.07 2.31
CA PRO A 38 11.20 1.01 2.71
C PRO A 38 10.09 0.57 3.66
N THR A 39 9.55 -0.65 3.47
CA THR A 39 8.38 -1.14 4.20
C THR A 39 8.70 -2.16 5.28
N ARG A 40 9.98 -2.55 5.49
CA ARG A 40 10.38 -3.62 6.42
C ARG A 40 9.88 -3.39 7.85
N ASN A 41 9.92 -2.14 8.31
CA ASN A 41 9.46 -1.73 9.63
C ASN A 41 8.12 -0.97 9.58
N GLY A 42 7.43 -0.97 8.43
CA GLY A 42 6.22 -0.16 8.23
C GLY A 42 5.13 -0.48 9.25
N ALA A 43 4.92 -1.76 9.53
CA ALA A 43 3.90 -2.20 10.50
C ALA A 43 4.21 -1.76 11.94
N SER A 44 5.49 -1.74 12.36
CA SER A 44 5.87 -1.36 13.72
C SER A 44 5.63 0.11 14.05
N GLY A 45 5.49 0.98 13.03
CA GLY A 45 5.19 2.40 13.21
C GLY A 45 3.69 2.72 13.20
N ILE A 46 2.81 1.74 12.95
CA ILE A 46 1.37 1.98 12.90
C ILE A 46 0.84 2.20 14.32
N SER A 47 0.19 3.34 14.53
CA SER A 47 -0.46 3.69 15.79
C SER A 47 -1.75 4.47 15.53
N VAL A 48 -2.66 4.44 16.49
CA VAL A 48 -3.88 5.24 16.46
C VAL A 48 -3.54 6.65 16.94
N VAL A 49 -3.67 7.63 16.05
CA VAL A 49 -3.39 9.05 16.35
C VAL A 49 -4.62 9.78 16.89
N LEU A 50 -5.82 9.39 16.45
CA LEU A 50 -7.08 9.99 16.91
C LEU A 50 -7.58 9.29 18.17
N THR A 51 -7.54 9.97 19.31
CA THR A 51 -7.99 9.42 20.61
C THR A 51 -9.37 9.94 21.04
N ASP A 52 -9.81 11.10 20.54
CA ASP A 52 -11.15 11.63 20.78
C ASP A 52 -12.07 11.27 19.59
N PRO A 53 -13.22 10.60 19.81
CA PRO A 53 -14.21 10.34 18.76
C PRO A 53 -14.71 11.61 18.04
N LYS A 54 -14.67 12.78 18.70
CA LYS A 54 -15.06 14.07 18.10
C LYS A 54 -14.09 14.54 17.02
N ASP A 55 -12.87 14.05 17.01
CA ASP A 55 -11.87 14.38 15.98
C ASP A 55 -12.05 13.57 14.69
N ILE A 56 -12.97 12.60 14.68
CA ILE A 56 -13.29 11.84 13.48
C ILE A 56 -14.02 12.74 12.49
N ALA A 57 -13.33 13.12 11.42
CA ALA A 57 -13.88 13.89 10.32
C ALA A 57 -14.83 13.04 9.45
N ALA A 58 -16.02 12.72 9.93
CA ALA A 58 -17.00 11.91 9.19
C ALA A 58 -17.69 12.68 8.04
N ALA A 59 -17.83 14.00 8.20
CA ALA A 59 -18.46 14.87 7.23
C ALA A 59 -17.49 15.32 6.12
N ALA A 60 -18.01 15.60 4.93
CA ALA A 60 -17.26 16.35 3.93
C ALA A 60 -16.95 17.78 4.42
N PRO A 61 -15.88 18.45 3.94
CA PRO A 61 -15.46 19.76 4.43
C PRO A 61 -16.41 20.91 4.06
N LEU A 62 -17.19 20.74 2.98
CA LEU A 62 -18.10 21.75 2.45
C LEU A 62 -19.52 21.20 2.32
N THR A 63 -20.50 22.05 2.60
CA THR A 63 -21.93 21.83 2.30
C THR A 63 -22.48 23.02 1.52
N ALA A 64 -23.53 22.76 0.75
CA ALA A 64 -24.27 23.80 0.06
C ALA A 64 -25.75 23.84 0.49
N THR A 65 -26.32 25.04 0.49
CA THR A 65 -27.72 25.31 0.75
C THR A 65 -28.29 26.26 -0.30
N ALA A 66 -29.53 26.03 -0.73
CA ALA A 66 -30.25 26.97 -1.59
C ALA A 66 -30.64 28.22 -0.79
N GLY A 67 -30.58 29.38 -1.42
CA GLY A 67 -31.07 30.63 -0.86
C GLY A 67 -32.59 30.58 -0.65
N ALA A 68 -33.08 31.16 0.45
CA ALA A 68 -34.50 31.18 0.79
C ALA A 68 -35.37 31.97 -0.21
N SER A 69 -34.76 32.91 -0.95
CA SER A 69 -35.42 33.69 -2.00
C SER A 69 -35.36 33.04 -3.38
N ASN A 70 -34.77 31.84 -3.50
CA ASN A 70 -34.73 31.15 -4.77
C ASN A 70 -36.15 30.85 -5.24
N SER A 71 -36.44 31.21 -6.48
CA SER A 71 -37.78 31.07 -7.07
C SER A 71 -37.79 30.09 -8.24
N GLY A 72 -36.62 29.69 -8.75
CA GLY A 72 -36.49 28.65 -9.76
C GLY A 72 -36.53 27.23 -9.19
N THR A 73 -36.54 26.26 -10.11
CA THR A 73 -36.53 24.82 -9.78
C THR A 73 -35.12 24.23 -9.73
N GLY A 74 -34.10 25.09 -9.55
CA GLY A 74 -32.69 24.70 -9.54
C GLY A 74 -32.37 23.74 -8.39
N GLY A 75 -31.96 22.52 -8.73
CA GLY A 75 -31.47 21.51 -7.79
C GLY A 75 -29.95 21.41 -7.82
N PHE A 76 -29.32 21.02 -6.71
CA PHE A 76 -27.86 20.87 -6.65
C PHE A 76 -27.44 19.61 -5.90
N THR A 77 -26.26 19.09 -6.21
CA THR A 77 -25.57 18.10 -5.38
C THR A 77 -24.65 18.79 -4.38
N GLN A 78 -24.46 18.16 -3.22
CA GLN A 78 -23.56 18.70 -2.21
C GLN A 78 -22.12 18.81 -2.76
N PRO A 79 -21.38 19.90 -2.46
CA PRO A 79 -20.06 20.17 -3.02
C PRO A 79 -19.03 19.13 -2.58
N VAL A 80 -18.15 18.75 -3.50
CA VAL A 80 -17.02 17.85 -3.26
C VAL A 80 -15.72 18.62 -3.51
N LEU A 81 -14.84 18.67 -2.52
CA LEU A 81 -13.50 19.20 -2.70
C LEU A 81 -12.67 18.18 -3.50
N SER A 82 -12.30 18.53 -4.72
CA SER A 82 -11.58 17.67 -5.66
C SER A 82 -10.07 17.71 -5.42
N THR A 83 -9.55 18.85 -4.99
CA THR A 83 -8.13 19.03 -4.68
C THR A 83 -7.73 18.19 -3.48
N LYS A 84 -6.73 17.32 -3.69
CA LYS A 84 -6.19 16.44 -2.64
C LYS A 84 -5.07 17.17 -1.89
N SER A 85 -5.07 17.07 -0.57
CA SER A 85 -3.96 17.52 0.26
C SER A 85 -2.80 16.53 0.19
N ASN A 86 -1.57 17.04 0.13
CA ASN A 86 -0.39 16.22 0.38
C ASN A 86 -0.08 16.20 1.88
N ILE A 87 -0.47 15.13 2.58
CA ILE A 87 -0.29 15.00 4.04
C ILE A 87 1.17 15.03 4.50
N TYR A 88 2.13 14.81 3.59
CA TYR A 88 3.55 14.87 3.87
C TYR A 88 4.14 16.28 3.74
N ASN A 89 3.39 17.23 3.17
CA ASN A 89 3.77 18.63 3.10
C ASN A 89 2.88 19.44 4.04
N SER A 90 3.42 19.76 5.22
CA SER A 90 2.70 20.49 6.27
C SER A 90 2.32 21.92 5.85
N VAL A 91 3.17 22.59 5.07
CA VAL A 91 2.91 23.94 4.54
C VAL A 91 1.75 23.89 3.54
N GLN A 92 1.82 23.01 2.55
CA GLN A 92 0.74 22.86 1.56
C GLN A 92 -0.60 22.46 2.20
N THR A 93 -0.55 21.57 3.20
CA THR A 93 -1.75 21.15 3.94
C THR A 93 -2.34 22.31 4.74
N ALA A 94 -1.50 23.17 5.33
CA ALA A 94 -1.94 24.36 6.04
C ALA A 94 -2.53 25.40 5.07
N ASP A 95 -1.86 25.65 3.95
CA ASP A 95 -2.31 26.59 2.92
C ASP A 95 -3.68 26.19 2.35
N LEU A 96 -3.87 24.92 1.97
CA LEU A 96 -5.16 24.43 1.47
C LEU A 96 -6.26 24.54 2.53
N ARG A 97 -5.95 24.21 3.79
CA ARG A 97 -6.92 24.32 4.90
C ARG A 97 -7.36 25.77 5.13
N ASN A 98 -6.40 26.69 5.15
CA ASN A 98 -6.67 28.12 5.33
C ASN A 98 -7.42 28.66 4.11
N ALA A 99 -7.03 28.29 2.90
CA ALA A 99 -7.70 28.68 1.66
C ALA A 99 -9.19 28.29 1.66
N VAL A 100 -9.51 27.05 2.04
CA VAL A 100 -10.91 26.58 2.13
C VAL A 100 -11.67 27.32 3.23
N LYS A 101 -11.03 27.58 4.38
CA LYS A 101 -11.64 28.30 5.50
C LYS A 101 -11.91 29.77 5.18
N ASP A 102 -10.94 30.46 4.59
CA ASP A 102 -10.98 31.90 4.34
C ASP A 102 -11.84 32.25 3.12
N SER A 103 -11.98 31.30 2.17
CA SER A 103 -12.88 31.48 1.02
C SER A 103 -14.35 31.25 1.40
N ALA A 104 -14.63 30.45 2.43
CA ALA A 104 -16.00 30.15 2.86
C ALA A 104 -16.56 31.20 3.82
N PRO A 105 -17.86 31.57 3.73
CA PRO A 105 -18.83 31.07 2.75
C PRO A 105 -18.69 31.76 1.39
N MET A 106 -18.82 30.96 0.34
CA MET A 106 -18.97 31.44 -1.03
C MET A 106 -20.44 31.30 -1.44
N LYS A 107 -20.87 32.09 -2.40
CA LYS A 107 -22.25 32.07 -2.89
C LYS A 107 -22.24 32.05 -4.40
N LEU A 108 -22.79 30.98 -4.97
CA LEU A 108 -23.05 30.89 -6.40
C LEU A 108 -24.29 31.72 -6.70
N VAL A 109 -24.19 32.70 -7.59
CA VAL A 109 -25.31 33.54 -8.02
C VAL A 109 -25.60 33.29 -9.49
N MET A 110 -26.84 32.97 -9.79
CA MET A 110 -27.31 32.68 -11.14
C MET A 110 -27.63 33.98 -11.88
N GLY A 111 -27.15 34.09 -13.11
CA GLY A 111 -27.39 35.22 -14.00
C GLY A 111 -28.67 35.07 -14.82
N ALA A 112 -28.84 35.98 -15.79
CA ALA A 112 -29.93 35.91 -16.73
C ALA A 112 -29.77 34.73 -17.71
N VAL A 113 -30.90 34.18 -18.14
CA VAL A 113 -30.95 33.12 -19.15
C VAL A 113 -31.00 33.77 -20.53
N SER A 114 -30.13 33.32 -21.43
CA SER A 114 -30.18 33.70 -22.84
C SER A 114 -31.35 33.02 -23.59
N SER A 115 -31.68 33.52 -24.77
CA SER A 115 -32.72 32.94 -25.64
C SER A 115 -32.42 31.50 -26.10
N THR A 116 -31.17 31.05 -26.00
CA THR A 116 -30.74 29.68 -26.32
C THR A 116 -30.77 28.74 -25.10
N GLY A 117 -31.24 29.21 -23.94
CA GLY A 117 -31.33 28.43 -22.70
C GLY A 117 -30.02 28.34 -21.91
N VAL A 118 -28.95 29.01 -22.37
CA VAL A 118 -27.68 29.13 -21.64
C VAL A 118 -27.81 30.20 -20.57
N GLN A 119 -27.41 29.90 -19.34
CA GLN A 119 -27.46 30.80 -18.20
C GLN A 119 -26.08 30.93 -17.56
N SER A 120 -25.65 32.16 -17.27
CA SER A 120 -24.38 32.39 -16.58
C SER A 120 -24.51 32.18 -15.08
N TYR A 121 -23.38 31.93 -14.42
CA TYR A 121 -23.26 31.98 -12.96
C TYR A 121 -21.95 32.68 -12.57
N THR A 122 -21.93 33.25 -11.38
CA THR A 122 -20.72 33.83 -10.79
C THR A 122 -20.62 33.45 -9.32
N LEU A 123 -19.41 33.16 -8.87
CA LEU A 123 -19.13 32.87 -7.47
C LEU A 123 -18.71 34.17 -6.77
N ILE A 124 -19.42 34.53 -5.71
CA ILE A 124 -19.11 35.69 -4.87
C ILE A 124 -18.77 35.25 -3.46
N ASN A 125 -17.99 36.05 -2.75
CA ASN A 125 -17.67 35.83 -1.34
C ASN A 125 -18.80 36.39 -0.44
N ALA A 126 -18.62 36.26 0.88
CA ALA A 126 -19.56 36.80 1.88
C ALA A 126 -19.78 38.33 1.78
N SER A 127 -18.80 39.09 1.26
CA SER A 127 -18.92 40.55 1.06
C SER A 127 -19.54 40.94 -0.28
N GLY A 128 -19.92 39.97 -1.12
CA GLY A 128 -20.50 40.21 -2.43
C GLY A 128 -19.50 40.51 -3.55
N SER A 129 -18.19 40.41 -3.27
CA SER A 129 -17.14 40.55 -4.28
C SER A 129 -16.91 39.23 -5.01
N PRO A 130 -16.49 39.23 -6.29
CA PRO A 130 -16.19 38.00 -7.01
C PRO A 130 -15.07 37.21 -6.32
N VAL A 131 -15.27 35.90 -6.19
CA VAL A 131 -14.18 34.97 -5.84
C VAL A 131 -13.25 34.87 -7.04
N LEU A 132 -11.94 34.98 -6.82
CA LEU A 132 -10.94 34.98 -7.89
C LEU A 132 -10.27 33.61 -8.02
N ASP A 133 -9.89 33.25 -9.24
CA ASP A 133 -9.06 32.08 -9.54
C ASP A 133 -7.55 32.37 -9.35
N GLN A 134 -6.69 31.39 -9.68
CA GLN A 134 -5.23 31.54 -9.59
C GLN A 134 -4.65 32.65 -10.48
N ASN A 135 -5.38 33.09 -11.51
CA ASN A 135 -4.97 34.13 -12.45
C ASN A 135 -5.58 35.50 -12.09
N GLY A 136 -6.33 35.61 -11.00
CA GLY A 136 -7.04 36.83 -10.61
C GLY A 136 -8.33 37.09 -11.39
N SER A 137 -8.85 36.10 -12.11
CA SER A 137 -10.13 36.19 -12.85
C SER A 137 -11.29 35.73 -11.99
N ALA A 138 -12.47 36.33 -12.18
CA ALA A 138 -13.67 35.94 -11.43
C ALA A 138 -14.11 34.51 -11.79
N VAL A 139 -14.33 33.68 -10.77
CA VAL A 139 -14.83 32.32 -10.93
C VAL A 139 -16.29 32.38 -11.41
N SER A 140 -16.47 32.09 -12.69
CA SER A 140 -17.75 32.18 -13.38
C SER A 140 -17.84 31.13 -14.49
N GLY A 141 -19.04 30.89 -14.99
CA GLY A 141 -19.26 29.94 -16.08
C GLY A 141 -20.70 29.97 -16.56
N THR A 142 -21.07 28.96 -17.33
CA THR A 142 -22.42 28.82 -17.88
C THR A 142 -22.98 27.42 -17.63
N ILE A 143 -24.29 27.34 -17.47
CA ILE A 143 -25.07 26.11 -17.47
C ILE A 143 -26.09 26.14 -18.60
N ILE A 144 -26.59 24.97 -18.97
CA ILE A 144 -27.78 24.84 -19.82
C ILE A 144 -28.96 24.49 -18.91
N GLN A 145 -30.00 25.33 -18.92
CA GLN A 145 -31.18 25.09 -18.08
C GLN A 145 -31.88 23.77 -18.42
N GLY A 146 -32.46 23.13 -17.41
CA GLY A 146 -33.15 21.85 -17.52
C GLY A 146 -32.22 20.63 -17.63
N GLN A 147 -30.90 20.83 -17.76
CA GLN A 147 -29.92 19.76 -17.84
C GLN A 147 -29.12 19.61 -16.54
N SER A 148 -28.46 18.45 -16.40
CA SER A 148 -27.49 18.22 -15.33
C SER A 148 -26.13 18.77 -15.74
N ASN A 149 -25.68 19.85 -15.08
CA ASN A 149 -24.45 20.54 -15.40
C ASN A 149 -23.40 20.26 -14.32
N ALA A 150 -22.24 19.75 -14.69
CA ALA A 150 -21.11 19.59 -13.78
C ALA A 150 -20.34 20.91 -13.68
N LEU A 151 -20.30 21.51 -12.49
CA LEU A 151 -19.59 22.74 -12.20
C LEU A 151 -18.23 22.39 -11.59
N LYS A 152 -17.19 23.05 -12.09
CA LYS A 152 -15.83 23.00 -11.53
C LYS A 152 -15.45 24.42 -11.13
N LEU A 153 -15.55 24.71 -9.84
CA LEU A 153 -15.26 26.02 -9.27
C LEU A 153 -13.80 26.03 -8.83
N SER A 154 -12.95 26.80 -9.53
CA SER A 154 -11.52 26.90 -9.25
C SER A 154 -11.23 28.14 -8.43
N VAL A 155 -11.01 27.98 -7.12
CA VAL A 155 -10.84 29.09 -6.17
C VAL A 155 -9.36 29.30 -5.90
N GLY A 156 -8.87 30.50 -6.23
CA GLY A 156 -7.47 30.88 -6.10
C GLY A 156 -7.04 31.07 -4.66
N TYR A 157 -5.82 30.61 -4.34
CA TYR A 157 -5.15 30.88 -3.08
C TYR A 157 -3.63 31.01 -3.29
N THR A 158 -2.93 31.42 -2.22
CA THR A 158 -1.47 31.58 -2.25
C THR A 158 -0.81 30.31 -1.74
N ASP A 159 0.12 29.77 -2.50
CA ASP A 159 0.96 28.63 -2.14
C ASP A 159 2.29 29.13 -1.59
N ASN A 160 2.53 28.87 -0.31
CA ASN A 160 3.72 29.29 0.42
C ASN A 160 4.83 28.22 0.43
N THR A 161 4.70 27.14 -0.36
CA THR A 161 5.74 26.12 -0.49
C THR A 161 6.94 26.57 -1.32
N THR A 162 6.79 27.65 -2.10
CA THR A 162 7.82 28.24 -2.96
C THR A 162 8.23 29.61 -2.45
N THR A 163 9.42 30.08 -2.84
CA THR A 163 9.90 31.43 -2.55
C THR A 163 10.44 32.06 -3.84
N PRO A 164 9.81 33.11 -4.39
CA PRO A 164 8.58 33.77 -3.93
C PRO A 164 7.33 32.87 -3.98
N ALA A 165 6.33 33.17 -3.13
CA ALA A 165 5.08 32.41 -3.08
C ALA A 165 4.33 32.46 -4.42
N SER A 166 3.82 31.30 -4.85
CA SER A 166 3.07 31.15 -6.11
C SER A 166 1.55 31.28 -5.89
N LYS A 167 0.81 31.53 -6.98
CA LYS A 167 -0.65 31.44 -6.98
C LYS A 167 -1.07 30.07 -7.52
N THR A 168 -2.07 29.49 -6.88
CA THR A 168 -2.64 28.18 -7.26
C THR A 168 -4.14 28.20 -6.95
N ALA A 169 -4.87 27.13 -7.23
CA ALA A 169 -6.28 27.04 -6.94
C ALA A 169 -6.68 25.68 -6.35
N PHE A 170 -7.74 25.70 -5.54
CA PHE A 170 -8.45 24.47 -5.16
C PHE A 170 -9.77 24.36 -5.92
N GLU A 171 -10.14 23.13 -6.26
CA GLU A 171 -11.30 22.83 -7.07
C GLU A 171 -12.44 22.29 -6.21
N VAL A 172 -13.59 22.95 -6.28
CA VAL A 172 -14.85 22.47 -5.73
C VAL A 172 -15.76 22.03 -6.87
N GLN A 173 -16.18 20.77 -6.84
CA GLN A 173 -17.08 20.18 -7.82
C GLN A 173 -18.49 20.05 -7.25
N MET A 174 -19.49 20.39 -8.06
CA MET A 174 -20.90 20.12 -7.76
C MET A 174 -21.68 20.00 -9.06
N THR A 175 -22.89 19.46 -8.98
CA THR A 175 -23.80 19.39 -10.12
C THR A 175 -24.97 20.32 -9.88
N LEU A 176 -25.31 21.15 -10.86
CA LEU A 176 -26.50 21.99 -10.85
C LEU A 176 -27.46 21.50 -11.93
N SER A 177 -28.72 21.30 -11.55
CA SER A 177 -29.78 20.78 -12.41
C SER A 177 -31.05 21.62 -12.31
N GLY A 178 -32.02 21.33 -13.16
CA GLY A 178 -33.29 22.06 -13.20
C GLY A 178 -33.16 23.44 -13.83
N SER A 179 -34.08 24.34 -13.48
CA SER A 179 -34.21 25.66 -14.11
C SER A 179 -34.13 26.76 -13.04
N PRO A 180 -32.93 27.10 -12.56
CA PRO A 180 -32.77 28.22 -11.64
C PRO A 180 -33.06 29.55 -12.34
N LEU A 181 -33.69 30.48 -11.62
CA LEU A 181 -33.97 31.82 -12.12
C LEU A 181 -32.80 32.78 -11.87
N ALA A 182 -32.82 33.93 -12.55
CA ALA A 182 -31.85 34.98 -12.31
C ALA A 182 -31.93 35.44 -10.85
N ASN A 183 -30.77 35.61 -10.22
CA ASN A 183 -30.60 35.89 -8.80
C ASN A 183 -30.97 34.74 -7.85
N ASP A 184 -31.24 33.52 -8.34
CA ASP A 184 -31.20 32.34 -7.48
C ASP A 184 -29.76 32.12 -6.99
N THR A 185 -29.63 31.64 -5.76
CA THR A 185 -28.33 31.54 -5.10
C THR A 185 -28.12 30.23 -4.37
N PHE A 186 -26.89 29.74 -4.37
CA PHE A 186 -26.49 28.54 -3.66
C PHE A 186 -25.28 28.87 -2.80
N SER A 187 -25.46 28.88 -1.48
CA SER A 187 -24.41 29.19 -0.53
C SER A 187 -23.58 27.93 -0.27
N ILE A 188 -22.27 28.03 -0.44
CA ILE A 188 -21.28 26.98 -0.17
C ILE A 188 -20.52 27.41 1.08
N GLY A 189 -20.67 26.65 2.17
CA GLY A 189 -20.04 26.94 3.45
C GLY A 189 -19.22 25.76 3.97
N LEU A 190 -18.45 26.01 5.03
CA LEU A 190 -17.86 24.94 5.81
C LEU A 190 -18.97 24.12 6.46
N THR A 191 -18.77 22.80 6.50
CA THR A 191 -19.68 21.92 7.23
C THR A 191 -19.58 22.19 8.73
N GLY A 192 -20.69 22.61 9.34
CA GLY A 192 -20.75 22.95 10.76
C GLY A 192 -20.62 21.74 11.68
N ALA A 193 -20.30 22.01 12.96
CA ALA A 193 -20.31 21.00 14.00
C ALA A 193 -21.72 20.39 14.16
N GLY A 194 -21.79 19.09 14.45
CA GLY A 194 -23.07 18.38 14.60
C GLY A 194 -23.82 18.11 13.29
N SER A 195 -23.18 18.30 12.13
CA SER A 195 -23.75 17.94 10.83
C SER A 195 -24.05 16.44 10.75
N SER A 196 -25.17 16.08 10.12
CA SER A 196 -25.51 14.70 9.76
C SER A 196 -24.83 14.21 8.48
N ASP A 197 -23.94 15.01 7.88
CA ASP A 197 -23.16 14.62 6.70
C ASP A 197 -22.17 13.51 7.07
N ASN A 198 -22.20 12.41 6.32
CA ASN A 198 -21.33 11.25 6.49
C ASN A 198 -20.52 10.93 5.22
N ARG A 199 -20.40 11.88 4.28
CA ARG A 199 -19.79 11.61 2.97
C ARG A 199 -18.32 11.24 3.06
N ASN A 200 -17.56 11.80 4.01
CA ASN A 200 -16.17 11.40 4.21
C ASN A 200 -16.08 10.01 4.86
N ALA A 201 -16.98 9.66 5.78
CA ALA A 201 -17.07 8.31 6.33
C ALA A 201 -17.39 7.26 5.24
N LEU A 202 -18.31 7.58 4.32
CA LEU A 202 -18.60 6.73 3.17
C LEU A 202 -17.36 6.57 2.25
N ALA A 203 -16.59 7.64 2.05
CA ALA A 203 -15.33 7.56 1.30
C ALA A 203 -14.30 6.65 1.98
N ILE A 204 -14.20 6.68 3.32
CA ILE A 204 -13.35 5.77 4.09
C ILE A 204 -13.82 4.32 3.93
N VAL A 205 -15.13 4.05 4.00
CA VAL A 205 -15.68 2.71 3.75
C VAL A 205 -15.33 2.25 2.32
N GLY A 206 -15.39 3.15 1.34
CA GLY A 206 -14.97 2.87 -0.04
C GLY A 206 -13.50 2.44 -0.18
N LEU A 207 -12.62 2.80 0.76
CA LEU A 207 -11.22 2.36 0.75
C LEU A 207 -11.07 0.86 0.99
N GLN A 208 -12.06 0.20 1.60
CA GLN A 208 -12.03 -1.24 1.85
C GLN A 208 -11.85 -2.06 0.56
N THR A 209 -12.50 -1.63 -0.53
CA THR A 209 -12.46 -2.29 -1.84
C THR A 209 -11.57 -1.56 -2.84
N ALA A 210 -11.08 -0.36 -2.48
CA ALA A 210 -10.18 0.41 -3.33
C ALA A 210 -8.84 -0.33 -3.52
N LYS A 211 -8.40 -0.38 -4.77
CA LYS A 211 -7.17 -1.06 -5.22
C LYS A 211 -5.93 -0.21 -4.94
N THR A 212 -5.57 -0.09 -3.66
CA THR A 212 -4.54 0.86 -3.16
C THR A 212 -3.18 0.22 -2.90
N VAL A 213 -3.08 -1.11 -2.83
CA VAL A 213 -1.83 -1.82 -2.51
C VAL A 213 -1.14 -2.27 -3.79
N GLY A 214 0.19 -2.08 -3.87
CA GLY A 214 1.00 -2.57 -4.99
C GLY A 214 0.75 -1.83 -6.31
N VAL A 215 0.34 -0.56 -6.24
CA VAL A 215 0.11 0.28 -7.43
C VAL A 215 1.46 0.75 -7.97
N THR A 216 1.92 0.16 -9.07
CA THR A 216 3.16 0.55 -9.75
C THR A 216 2.83 1.18 -11.10
N ASN A 217 3.31 2.41 -11.36
CA ASN A 217 3.24 3.08 -12.67
C ASN A 217 1.87 3.04 -13.38
N GLY A 218 0.77 3.22 -12.64
CA GLY A 218 -0.59 3.20 -13.20
C GLY A 218 -1.18 1.80 -13.40
N GLY A 219 -0.49 0.76 -12.96
CA GLY A 219 -1.01 -0.60 -12.87
C GLY A 219 -2.18 -0.73 -11.88
N VAL A 220 -2.98 -1.77 -12.08
CA VAL A 220 -4.12 -2.08 -11.21
C VAL A 220 -3.59 -2.71 -9.93
N GLY A 221 -3.65 -1.99 -8.81
CA GLY A 221 -3.30 -2.54 -7.49
C GLY A 221 -4.31 -3.57 -6.99
N THR A 222 -4.16 -4.00 -5.75
CA THR A 222 -5.11 -4.87 -5.04
C THR A 222 -5.72 -4.15 -3.84
N SER A 223 -6.87 -4.62 -3.36
CA SER A 223 -7.44 -4.10 -2.10
C SER A 223 -6.61 -4.55 -0.91
N LEU A 224 -6.79 -3.90 0.24
CA LEU A 224 -6.13 -4.32 1.49
C LEU A 224 -6.44 -5.78 1.85
N SER A 225 -7.70 -6.20 1.65
CA SER A 225 -8.13 -7.58 1.88
C SER A 225 -7.54 -8.56 0.85
N GLY A 226 -7.45 -8.14 -0.41
CA GLY A 226 -6.83 -8.92 -1.49
C GLY A 226 -5.35 -9.17 -1.22
N ALA A 227 -4.59 -8.11 -0.95
CA ALA A 227 -3.17 -8.21 -0.59
C ALA A 227 -2.91 -9.17 0.58
N TYR A 228 -3.74 -9.09 1.62
CA TYR A 228 -3.61 -9.98 2.77
C TYR A 228 -3.89 -11.44 2.40
N SER A 229 -4.93 -11.69 1.59
CA SER A 229 -5.29 -13.03 1.12
C SER A 229 -4.19 -13.63 0.24
N ASP A 230 -3.59 -12.82 -0.63
CA ASP A 230 -2.46 -13.22 -1.48
C ASP A 230 -1.24 -13.58 -0.63
N LEU A 231 -0.92 -12.78 0.39
CA LEU A 231 0.19 -13.07 1.31
C LEU A 231 -0.02 -14.40 2.05
N VAL A 232 -1.21 -14.62 2.62
CA VAL A 232 -1.54 -15.86 3.32
C VAL A 232 -1.48 -17.06 2.37
N SER A 233 -1.96 -16.90 1.14
CA SER A 233 -1.90 -17.94 0.10
C SER A 233 -0.45 -18.32 -0.22
N VAL A 234 0.42 -17.34 -0.49
CA VAL A 234 1.85 -17.57 -0.80
C VAL A 234 2.56 -18.29 0.36
N VAL A 235 2.36 -17.82 1.59
CA VAL A 235 2.95 -18.46 2.77
C VAL A 235 2.43 -19.89 2.94
N GLY A 236 1.12 -20.12 2.74
CA GLY A 236 0.51 -21.44 2.79
C GLY A 236 1.08 -22.40 1.75
N THR A 237 1.23 -21.94 0.50
CA THR A 237 1.83 -22.73 -0.58
C THR A 237 3.29 -23.06 -0.29
N LEU A 238 4.10 -22.08 0.13
CA LEU A 238 5.52 -22.31 0.46
C LEU A 238 5.69 -23.27 1.64
N ALA A 239 4.84 -23.16 2.67
CA ALA A 239 4.85 -24.08 3.81
C ALA A 239 4.45 -25.51 3.38
N GLY A 240 3.43 -25.65 2.53
CA GLY A 240 3.02 -26.93 1.96
C GLY A 240 4.12 -27.58 1.11
N GLN A 241 4.80 -26.77 0.29
CA GLN A 241 5.95 -27.20 -0.50
C GLN A 241 7.09 -27.68 0.41
N GLY A 242 7.50 -26.84 1.38
CA GLY A 242 8.57 -27.19 2.31
C GLY A 242 8.27 -28.45 3.12
N LYS A 243 7.01 -28.69 3.51
CA LYS A 243 6.61 -29.93 4.18
C LYS A 243 6.77 -31.16 3.28
N SER A 244 6.41 -31.02 2.00
CA SER A 244 6.56 -32.07 1.01
C SER A 244 8.04 -32.39 0.76
N ASP A 245 8.88 -31.36 0.64
CA ASP A 245 10.32 -31.49 0.44
C ASP A 245 11.02 -32.16 1.62
N VAL A 246 10.63 -31.82 2.86
CA VAL A 246 11.13 -32.48 4.07
C VAL A 246 10.75 -33.96 4.08
N THR A 247 9.52 -34.29 3.67
CA THR A 247 9.04 -35.68 3.63
C THR A 247 9.78 -36.49 2.58
N ALA A 248 9.96 -35.94 1.38
CA ALA A 248 10.73 -36.56 0.31
C ALA A 248 12.21 -36.76 0.71
N SER A 249 12.84 -35.73 1.28
CA SER A 249 14.22 -35.80 1.75
C SER A 249 14.40 -36.84 2.85
N ALA A 250 13.45 -36.97 3.76
CA ALA A 250 13.47 -38.01 4.80
C ALA A 250 13.40 -39.42 4.20
N ALA A 251 12.57 -39.63 3.17
CA ALA A 251 12.49 -40.90 2.46
C ALA A 251 13.81 -41.24 1.73
N VAL A 252 14.43 -40.26 1.06
CA VAL A 252 15.74 -40.45 0.42
C VAL A 252 16.82 -40.79 1.45
N VAL A 253 16.85 -40.11 2.59
CA VAL A 253 17.78 -40.42 3.68
C VAL A 253 17.54 -41.82 4.24
N ALA A 254 16.28 -42.23 4.43
CA ALA A 254 15.96 -43.58 4.89
C ALA A 254 16.43 -44.64 3.89
N GLN A 255 16.16 -44.44 2.59
CA GLN A 255 16.61 -45.35 1.54
C GLN A 255 18.15 -45.44 1.47
N ALA A 256 18.85 -44.30 1.55
CA ALA A 256 20.30 -44.26 1.55
C ALA A 256 20.91 -44.96 2.77
N LYS A 257 20.30 -44.81 3.95
CA LYS A 257 20.70 -45.54 5.17
C LYS A 257 20.54 -47.04 4.98
N SER A 258 19.38 -47.50 4.51
CA SER A 258 19.14 -48.93 4.25
C SER A 258 20.11 -49.51 3.23
N ALA A 259 20.40 -48.78 2.14
CA ALA A 259 21.36 -49.21 1.12
C ALA A 259 22.79 -49.31 1.69
N ARG A 260 23.21 -48.34 2.49
CA ARG A 260 24.51 -48.38 3.19
C ARG A 260 24.56 -49.56 4.16
N ASP A 261 23.53 -49.75 4.97
CA ASP A 261 23.49 -50.81 5.99
C ASP A 261 23.45 -52.20 5.35
N SER A 262 22.93 -52.34 4.13
CA SER A 262 22.99 -53.60 3.36
C SER A 262 24.40 -53.95 2.85
N VAL A 263 25.29 -52.98 2.67
CA VAL A 263 26.65 -53.19 2.11
C VAL A 263 27.71 -53.17 3.21
N SER A 264 27.55 -52.30 4.19
CA SER A 264 28.52 -52.06 5.26
C SER A 264 27.99 -52.40 6.65
N GLY A 265 26.75 -52.89 6.74
CA GLY A 265 26.21 -53.39 8.00
C GLY A 265 26.82 -54.74 8.34
N VAL A 266 27.13 -54.92 9.62
CA VAL A 266 27.61 -56.19 10.17
C VAL A 266 26.40 -57.01 10.57
N SER A 267 26.25 -58.20 9.99
CA SER A 267 25.22 -59.15 10.41
C SER A 267 25.72 -59.91 11.64
N LEU A 268 25.07 -59.69 12.79
CA LEU A 268 25.42 -60.37 14.05
C LEU A 268 25.33 -61.89 13.93
N ASP A 269 24.45 -62.40 13.06
CA ASP A 269 24.31 -63.84 12.82
C ASP A 269 25.47 -64.40 11.99
N GLU A 270 25.95 -63.66 10.98
CA GLU A 270 27.17 -64.06 10.24
C GLU A 270 28.42 -63.94 11.11
N GLU A 271 28.54 -62.88 11.92
CA GLU A 271 29.63 -62.74 12.89
C GLU A 271 29.59 -63.85 13.94
N ALA A 272 28.41 -64.23 14.43
CA ALA A 272 28.27 -65.35 15.37
C ALA A 272 28.64 -66.69 14.72
N ALA A 273 28.23 -66.95 13.48
CA ALA A 273 28.61 -68.14 12.74
C ALA A 273 30.12 -68.20 12.47
N ASN A 274 30.72 -67.06 12.07
CA ASN A 274 32.16 -66.93 11.88
C ASN A 274 32.92 -67.09 13.20
N LEU A 275 32.40 -66.54 14.30
CA LEU A 275 32.98 -66.71 15.64
C LEU A 275 32.99 -68.18 16.06
N ILE A 276 31.88 -68.89 15.89
CA ILE A 276 31.80 -70.34 16.16
C ILE A 276 32.79 -71.11 15.28
N LYS A 277 32.87 -70.77 13.99
CA LYS A 277 33.83 -71.36 13.04
C LYS A 277 35.28 -71.10 13.46
N TYR A 278 35.62 -69.88 13.89
CA TYR A 278 36.95 -69.54 14.39
C TYR A 278 37.28 -70.27 15.71
N GLN A 279 36.30 -70.43 16.60
CA GLN A 279 36.45 -71.23 17.83
C GLN A 279 36.70 -72.72 17.49
N GLN A 280 36.00 -73.27 16.50
CA GLN A 280 36.23 -74.63 16.00
C GLN A 280 37.62 -74.79 15.36
N TYR A 281 38.05 -73.85 14.53
CA TYR A 281 39.40 -73.87 13.97
C TYR A 281 40.50 -73.72 15.03
N TYR A 282 40.28 -72.92 16.05
CA TYR A 282 41.22 -72.76 17.16
C TYR A 282 41.36 -74.06 17.97
N THR A 283 40.23 -74.71 18.29
CA THR A 283 40.24 -76.00 19.00
C THR A 283 40.84 -77.12 18.15
N ALA A 284 40.53 -77.19 16.84
CA ALA A 284 41.16 -78.12 15.90
C ALA A 284 42.68 -77.88 15.79
N SER A 285 43.11 -76.63 15.65
CA SER A 285 44.54 -76.28 15.63
C SER A 285 45.24 -76.65 16.95
N SER A 286 44.57 -76.47 18.08
CA SER A 286 45.08 -76.88 19.40
C SER A 286 45.22 -78.42 19.50
N GLN A 287 44.30 -79.19 18.92
CA GLN A 287 44.41 -80.65 18.87
C GLN A 287 45.51 -81.12 17.92
N ILE A 288 45.71 -80.45 16.78
CA ILE A 288 46.85 -80.71 15.88
C ILE A 288 48.17 -80.43 16.60
N ILE A 289 48.28 -79.33 17.34
CA ILE A 289 49.46 -79.02 18.15
C ILE A 289 49.69 -80.08 19.22
N LYS A 290 48.63 -80.54 19.92
CA LYS A 290 48.74 -81.64 20.89
C LYS A 290 49.19 -82.95 20.22
N ALA A 291 48.63 -83.30 19.07
CA ALA A 291 49.05 -84.49 18.32
C ALA A 291 50.50 -84.38 17.86
N ALA A 292 50.93 -83.21 17.38
CA ALA A 292 52.31 -82.94 17.02
C ALA A 292 53.25 -83.03 18.23
N GLN A 293 52.87 -82.47 19.40
CA GLN A 293 53.60 -82.61 20.66
C GLN A 293 53.70 -84.07 21.11
N THR A 294 52.64 -84.86 20.95
CA THR A 294 52.64 -86.31 21.23
C THR A 294 53.56 -87.07 20.27
N ILE A 295 53.55 -86.74 18.97
CA ILE A 295 54.47 -87.33 17.99
C ILE A 295 55.92 -86.96 18.33
N PHE A 296 56.20 -85.68 18.62
CA PHE A 296 57.53 -85.23 19.04
C PHE A 296 57.99 -85.91 20.34
N SER A 297 57.11 -86.06 21.33
CA SER A 297 57.44 -86.73 22.59
C SER A 297 57.66 -88.23 22.39
N THR A 298 56.89 -88.88 21.53
CA THR A 298 57.09 -90.29 21.16
C THR A 298 58.42 -90.50 20.44
N LEU A 299 58.78 -89.61 19.50
CA LEU A 299 60.08 -89.63 18.81
C LEU A 299 61.26 -89.36 19.75
N ILE A 300 61.11 -88.46 20.72
CA ILE A 300 62.15 -88.17 21.74
C ILE A 300 62.31 -89.31 22.75
N ASN A 301 61.23 -89.99 23.13
CA ASN A 301 61.27 -91.11 24.07
C ASN A 301 61.61 -92.46 23.43
N SER A 302 61.65 -92.54 22.08
CA SER A 302 62.04 -93.75 21.34
C SER A 302 63.51 -93.75 20.87
N LEU A 303 64.32 -92.82 21.38
CA LEU A 303 65.78 -92.72 21.23
C LEU A 303 66.45 -93.05 22.57
#